data_AF-A0A0F9GGV2-F1
#
_entry.id   AF-A0A0F9GGV2-F1
#
_cell.length_a   1.000
_cell.length_b   1.000
_cell.length_c   1.000
_cell.angle_alpha   90.00
_cell.angle_beta   90.00
_cell.angle_gamma   90.00
#
_symmetry.space_group_name_H-M   'P 1'
#
loop_
_entity.id
_entity.type
_entity.pdbx_description
1 polymer ?
#
loop_
_entity_poly.entity_id
_entity_poly.type
_entity_poly.pdbx_seq_one_letter_code
_entity_poly.pdbx_strand_id
1 'polypeptide(L)'
;MTTEAEIQQKSGANVNVAFNTTMMTASNLRAESIINCICRYNFSDTFSTLNIDVKQILSDFCSSFVAIEAISYDLSGYTSRIEAEDIINIQRDTMLRAMSILRDQKVVTFINAAT
;
A
#
# COMPACT_ATOMS: atom_id res chain seq x y z
N MET A 1 -8.87 0.03 -2.76
CA MET A 1 -8.36 -1.01 -1.84
C MET A 1 -7.93 -0.50 -0.48
N THR A 2 -7.73 0.81 -0.32
CA THR A 2 -7.43 1.44 0.97
C THR A 2 -8.28 2.70 1.12
N THR A 3 -8.31 3.27 2.31
CA THR A 3 -9.02 4.50 2.66
C THR A 3 -8.05 5.67 2.84
N GLU A 4 -8.57 6.89 2.70
CA GLU A 4 -7.80 8.12 2.95
C GLU A 4 -7.27 8.18 4.39
N ALA A 5 -8.05 7.67 5.35
CA ALA A 5 -7.67 7.63 6.76
C ALA A 5 -6.44 6.73 7.01
N GLU A 6 -6.38 5.55 6.37
CA GLU A 6 -5.23 4.64 6.47
C GLU A 6 -3.98 5.26 5.85
N ILE A 7 -4.12 5.97 4.72
CA ILE A 7 -3.03 6.72 4.09
C ILE A 7 -2.51 7.81 5.03
N GLN A 8 -3.39 8.63 5.58
CA GLN A 8 -3.04 9.73 6.49
C GLN A 8 -2.36 9.21 7.77
N GLN A 9 -2.84 8.09 8.32
CA GLN A 9 -2.22 7.44 9.47
C GLN A 9 -0.76 7.07 9.21
N LYS A 10 -0.44 6.59 8.00
CA LYS A 10 0.91 6.15 7.62
C LYS A 10 1.81 7.27 7.15
N SER A 11 1.24 8.30 6.53
CA SER A 11 1.98 9.43 5.98
C SER A 11 2.45 10.39 7.08
N GLY A 12 1.72 10.45 8.20
CA GLY A 12 2.08 11.26 9.37
C GLY A 12 1.62 12.71 9.28
N ALA A 13 1.79 13.45 10.37
CA ALA A 13 1.20 14.78 10.55
C ALA A 13 1.86 15.91 9.73
N ASN A 14 3.08 15.70 9.25
CA ASN A 14 3.90 16.73 8.59
C ASN A 14 3.75 16.75 7.05
N VAL A 15 2.86 15.91 6.52
CA VAL A 15 2.59 15.85 5.07
C VAL A 15 1.89 17.10 4.61
N ASN A 16 2.29 17.60 3.43
CA ASN A 16 1.67 18.77 2.84
C ASN A 16 0.20 18.48 2.48
N VAL A 17 -0.70 19.28 3.02
CA VAL A 17 -2.16 19.21 2.79
C VAL A 17 -2.58 19.42 1.33
N ALA A 18 -1.71 20.00 0.50
CA ALA A 18 -1.91 20.11 -0.94
C ALA A 18 -1.86 18.76 -1.65
N PHE A 19 -1.23 17.74 -1.04
CA PHE A 19 -1.39 16.34 -1.45
C PHE A 19 -2.80 15.88 -1.03
N ASN A 20 -3.78 16.28 -1.83
CA ASN A 20 -5.19 16.16 -1.50
C ASN A 20 -5.75 14.76 -1.83
N THR A 21 -7.03 14.57 -1.50
CA THR A 21 -7.78 13.33 -1.74
C THR A 21 -7.81 12.88 -3.20
N THR A 22 -7.80 13.82 -4.15
CA THR A 22 -7.74 13.50 -5.59
C THR A 22 -6.39 12.89 -5.95
N MET A 23 -5.30 13.47 -5.44
CA MET A 23 -3.95 12.92 -5.63
C MET A 23 -3.81 11.56 -4.95
N MET A 24 -4.28 11.43 -3.71
CA MET A 24 -4.30 10.15 -2.97
C MET A 24 -5.04 9.06 -3.75
N THR A 25 -6.21 9.37 -4.31
CA THR A 25 -7.01 8.42 -5.09
C THR A 25 -6.28 7.99 -6.36
N ALA A 26 -5.70 8.94 -7.10
CA ALA A 26 -4.93 8.64 -8.32
C ALA A 26 -3.68 7.80 -8.01
N SER A 27 -2.98 8.12 -6.92
CA SER A 27 -1.84 7.34 -6.42
C SER A 27 -2.24 5.93 -5.99
N ASN A 28 -3.38 5.78 -5.32
CA ASN A 28 -3.90 4.47 -4.93
C ASN A 28 -4.20 3.61 -6.17
N LEU A 29 -4.82 4.15 -7.22
CA LEU A 29 -5.05 3.41 -8.47
C LEU A 29 -3.75 2.93 -9.13
N ARG A 30 -2.67 3.72 -9.04
CA ARG A 30 -1.34 3.30 -9.50
C ARG A 30 -0.79 2.17 -8.64
N ALA A 31 -0.91 2.27 -7.31
CA ALA A 31 -0.51 1.21 -6.40
C ALA A 31 -1.25 -0.12 -6.70
N GLU A 32 -2.56 -0.06 -6.87
CA GLU A 32 -3.39 -1.22 -7.25
C GLU A 32 -2.94 -1.83 -8.57
N SER A 33 -2.68 -1.00 -9.58
CA SER A 33 -2.18 -1.46 -10.89
C SER A 33 -0.84 -2.19 -10.76
N ILE A 34 0.07 -1.69 -9.91
CA ILE A 34 1.39 -2.29 -9.68
C ILE A 34 1.23 -3.68 -9.05
N ILE A 35 0.49 -3.80 -7.94
CA ILE A 35 0.36 -5.09 -7.25
C ILE A 35 -0.38 -6.11 -8.10
N ASN A 36 -1.38 -5.69 -8.87
CA ASN A 36 -2.09 -6.56 -9.81
C ASN A 36 -1.14 -7.13 -10.87
N CYS A 37 -0.28 -6.29 -11.45
CA CYS A 37 0.72 -6.73 -12.43
C CYS A 37 1.76 -7.66 -11.82
N ILE A 38 2.24 -7.36 -10.61
CA ILE A 38 3.28 -8.14 -9.92
C ILE A 38 2.77 -9.53 -9.55
N CYS A 39 1.56 -9.61 -8.99
CA CYS A 39 0.93 -10.87 -8.58
C CYS A 39 0.25 -11.60 -9.74
N ARG A 40 0.14 -10.97 -10.93
CA ARG A 40 -0.57 -11.49 -12.11
C ARG A 40 -2.01 -11.87 -11.81
N TYR A 41 -2.65 -11.12 -10.92
CA TYR A 41 -4.02 -11.33 -10.48
C TYR A 41 -4.69 -9.98 -10.28
N ASN A 42 -5.89 -9.80 -10.83
CA ASN A 42 -6.65 -8.56 -10.65
C ASN A 42 -7.39 -8.60 -9.32
N PHE A 43 -6.74 -8.08 -8.27
CA PHE A 43 -7.36 -7.94 -6.97
C PHE A 43 -8.46 -6.85 -6.99
N SER A 44 -8.37 -5.85 -7.87
CA SER A 44 -9.31 -4.71 -7.89
C SER A 44 -10.72 -5.14 -8.26
N ASP A 45 -10.84 -5.98 -9.28
CA ASP A 45 -12.14 -6.52 -9.72
C ASP A 45 -12.72 -7.53 -8.72
N THR A 46 -11.85 -8.26 -8.03
CA THR A 46 -12.24 -9.37 -7.13
C THR A 46 -12.34 -8.96 -5.67
N PHE A 47 -11.98 -7.70 -5.33
CA PHE A 47 -11.77 -7.23 -3.97
C PHE A 47 -12.93 -7.56 -3.03
N SER A 48 -14.17 -7.39 -3.48
CA SER A 48 -15.36 -7.65 -2.65
C SER A 48 -15.42 -9.09 -2.11
N THR A 49 -14.96 -10.06 -2.89
CA THR A 49 -15.00 -11.50 -2.58
C THR A 49 -13.79 -12.01 -1.79
N LEU A 50 -12.72 -11.20 -1.71
CA LEU A 50 -11.51 -11.58 -1.00
C LEU A 50 -11.75 -11.73 0.51
N ASN A 51 -11.01 -12.66 1.12
CA ASN A 51 -10.92 -12.80 2.56
C ASN A 51 -10.41 -11.49 3.20
N ILE A 52 -10.86 -11.20 4.42
CA ILE A 52 -10.53 -9.96 5.13
C ILE A 52 -9.01 -9.78 5.34
N ASP A 53 -8.26 -10.85 5.63
CA ASP A 53 -6.83 -10.78 5.86
C ASP A 53 -6.10 -10.34 4.58
N VAL A 54 -6.50 -10.88 3.43
CA VAL A 54 -5.96 -10.48 2.12
C VAL A 54 -6.29 -9.02 1.82
N LYS A 55 -7.52 -8.58 2.13
CA LYS A 55 -7.92 -7.17 1.98
C LYS A 55 -7.06 -6.24 2.83
N GLN A 56 -6.77 -6.63 4.07
CA GLN A 56 -5.93 -5.84 4.97
C GLN A 56 -4.48 -5.77 4.48
N ILE A 57 -3.92 -6.86 3.96
CA ILE A 57 -2.56 -6.85 3.38
C ILE A 57 -2.49 -5.98 2.11
N LEU A 58 -3.53 -6.03 1.26
CA LEU A 58 -3.63 -5.15 0.08
C LEU A 58 -3.76 -3.68 0.49
N SER A 59 -4.53 -3.38 1.54
CA SER A 59 -4.63 -2.04 2.11
C SER A 59 -3.28 -1.57 2.64
N ASP A 60 -2.53 -2.43 3.34
CA ASP A 60 -1.20 -2.13 3.88
C ASP A 60 -0.19 -1.79 2.77
N PHE A 61 -0.22 -2.54 1.66
CA PHE A 61 0.58 -2.24 0.47
C PHE A 61 0.20 -0.88 -0.14
N CYS A 62 -1.08 -0.67 -0.43
CA CYS A 62 -1.55 0.51 -1.15
C CYS A 62 -1.34 1.77 -0.33
N SER A 63 -1.73 1.76 0.94
CA SER A 63 -1.57 2.90 1.84
C SER A 63 -0.10 3.26 2.07
N SER A 64 0.80 2.28 2.20
CA SER A 64 2.24 2.56 2.30
C SER A 64 2.82 3.14 1.01
N PHE A 65 2.40 2.65 -0.16
CA PHE A 65 2.82 3.25 -1.45
C PHE A 65 2.38 4.72 -1.54
N VAL A 66 1.11 5.00 -1.25
CA VAL A 66 0.57 6.37 -1.34
C VAL A 66 1.19 7.26 -0.28
N ALA A 67 1.46 6.75 0.93
CA ALA A 67 2.17 7.50 1.96
C ALA A 67 3.58 7.91 1.51
N ILE A 68 4.33 7.03 0.84
CA ILE A 68 5.65 7.38 0.28
C ILE A 68 5.52 8.53 -0.72
N GLU A 69 4.53 8.48 -1.63
CA GLU A 69 4.32 9.56 -2.59
C GLU A 69 3.88 10.87 -1.90
N ALA A 70 3.02 10.79 -0.89
CA ALA A 70 2.54 11.94 -0.14
C ALA A 70 3.68 12.67 0.60
N ILE A 71 4.58 11.91 1.24
CA ILE A 71 5.77 12.45 1.90
C ILE A 71 6.73 13.04 0.87
N SER A 72 6.93 12.35 -0.25
CA SER A 72 7.87 12.77 -1.31
C SER A 72 7.38 13.97 -2.12
N TYR A 73 6.09 14.31 -2.06
CA TYR A 73 5.50 15.42 -2.80
C TYR A 73 6.08 16.78 -2.37
N ASP A 74 6.16 17.02 -1.07
CA ASP A 74 6.78 18.21 -0.51
C ASP A 74 7.32 17.95 0.90
N LEU A 75 8.64 18.09 1.03
CA LEU A 75 9.38 17.86 2.27
C LEU A 75 9.44 19.11 3.17
N SER A 76 8.90 20.25 2.74
CA SER A 76 8.95 21.52 3.49
C SER A 76 8.25 21.46 4.85
N GLY A 77 7.30 20.54 5.03
CA GLY A 77 6.60 20.31 6.29
C GLY A 77 7.41 19.54 7.34
N TYR A 78 8.54 18.94 6.97
CA TYR A 78 9.38 18.16 7.89
C TYR A 78 10.49 19.03 8.49
N THR A 79 10.88 18.71 9.73
CA THR A 79 11.94 19.44 10.44
C THR A 79 13.30 19.16 9.82
N SER A 80 13.48 17.94 9.31
CA SER A 80 14.68 17.53 8.58
C SER A 80 14.34 16.57 7.45
N ARG A 81 15.20 16.53 6.43
CA ARG A 81 15.09 15.53 5.36
C ARG A 81 15.28 14.10 5.88
N ILE A 82 16.09 13.94 6.93
CA ILE A 82 16.37 12.64 7.56
C ILE A 82 15.07 12.06 8.15
N GLU A 83 14.29 12.87 8.85
CA GLU A 83 12.98 12.45 9.40
C GLU A 83 12.05 11.92 8.30
N ALA A 84 11.95 12.63 7.18
CA ALA A 84 11.12 12.21 6.07
C ALA A 84 11.63 10.92 5.40
N GLU A 85 12.95 10.80 5.23
CA GLU A 85 13.59 9.59 4.71
C GLU A 85 13.34 8.37 5.61
N ASP A 86 13.41 8.53 6.93
CA ASP A 86 13.14 7.46 7.90
C ASP A 86 11.69 6.96 7.80
N ILE A 87 10.72 7.88 7.68
CA ILE A 87 9.31 7.51 7.50
C ILE A 87 9.12 6.78 6.17
N ILE A 88 9.73 7.29 5.08
CA ILE A 88 9.69 6.62 3.76
C ILE A 88 10.29 5.21 3.85
N ASN A 89 11.39 5.01 4.59
CA ASN A 89 12.01 3.70 4.74
C ASN A 89 11.09 2.72 5.47
N ILE A 90 10.43 3.14 6.55
CA ILE A 90 9.45 2.30 7.27
C ILE A 90 8.29 1.88 6.35
N GLN A 91 7.77 2.83 5.55
CA GLN A 91 6.68 2.53 4.62
C GLN A 91 7.16 1.63 3.47
N ARG A 92 8.39 1.81 3.00
CA ARG A 92 8.99 0.95 1.97
C ARG A 92 9.11 -0.49 2.48
N ASP A 93 9.59 -0.69 3.69
CA ASP A 93 9.72 -2.03 4.28
C ASP A 93 8.36 -2.70 4.45
N THR A 94 7.36 -1.94 4.89
CA THR A 94 5.97 -2.40 5.00
C THR A 94 5.41 -2.84 3.64
N MET A 95 5.58 -1.99 2.63
CA MET A 95 5.15 -2.27 1.25
C MET A 95 5.85 -3.50 0.66
N LEU A 96 7.17 -3.63 0.84
CA LEU A 96 7.95 -4.76 0.34
C LEU A 96 7.54 -6.08 1.01
N ARG A 97 7.25 -6.05 2.32
CA ARG A 97 6.74 -7.20 3.06
C ARG A 97 5.36 -7.63 2.56
N ALA A 98 4.43 -6.68 2.42
CA ALA A 98 3.09 -6.96 1.90
C ALA A 98 3.15 -7.54 0.48
N MET A 99 3.97 -6.95 -0.39
CA MET A 99 4.21 -7.44 -1.74
C MET A 99 4.81 -8.86 -1.75
N SER A 100 5.76 -9.16 -0.84
CA SER A 100 6.34 -10.50 -0.73
C SER A 100 5.28 -11.52 -0.33
N ILE A 101 4.42 -11.21 0.64
CA ILE A 101 3.34 -12.11 1.10
C ILE A 101 2.33 -12.35 -0.03
N LEU A 102 1.90 -11.29 -0.73
CA LEU A 102 0.91 -11.40 -1.82
C LEU A 102 1.43 -12.12 -3.06
N ARG A 103 2.74 -12.03 -3.32
CA ARG A 103 3.39 -12.71 -4.46
C ARG A 103 3.67 -14.18 -4.15
N ASP A 104 3.99 -14.53 -2.91
CA ASP A 104 4.46 -15.87 -2.56
C ASP A 104 3.30 -16.85 -2.41
N GLN A 105 2.78 -17.35 -3.54
CA GLN A 105 1.77 -18.42 -3.61
C GLN A 105 2.31 -19.82 -3.23
N LYS A 106 3.43 -19.94 -2.50
CA LYS A 106 4.09 -21.24 -2.23
C LYS A 106 3.32 -22.21 -1.34
N VAL A 107 2.12 -21.86 -0.85
CA VAL A 107 1.27 -22.77 -0.06
C VAL A 107 -0.21 -22.69 -0.49
N VAL A 108 -0.49 -22.40 -1.76
CA VAL A 108 -1.86 -22.53 -2.28
C VAL A 108 -2.03 -23.96 -2.83
N THR A 109 -2.22 -24.90 -1.89
CA THR A 109 -2.93 -26.18 -2.08
C THR A 109 -2.13 -27.43 -2.52
N PHE A 110 -1.25 -27.92 -1.64
CA PHE A 110 -1.01 -29.38 -1.45
C PHE A 110 -2.07 -30.03 -0.53
N ILE A 111 -3.15 -29.29 -0.22
CA ILE A 111 -4.27 -29.75 0.61
C ILE A 111 -5.57 -29.52 -0.18
N ASN A 112 -5.63 -30.09 -1.39
CA ASN A 112 -6.90 -30.64 -1.86
C ASN A 112 -6.93 -32.03 -1.25
N ALA A 113 -7.59 -32.12 -0.10
CA ALA A 113 -7.90 -33.38 0.53
C ALA A 113 -8.58 -34.30 -0.50
N ALA A 114 -8.17 -35.56 -0.49
CA ALA A 114 -8.80 -36.64 -1.22
C ALA A 114 -10.31 -36.67 -0.97
N THR A 115 -11.07 -36.70 -2.06
CA THR A 115 -12.26 -37.55 -2.26
C THR A 115 -12.45 -37.74 -3.76
#